data_AF-A0A072UH24-F1
#
_entry.id   AF-A0A072UH24-F1
#
_cell.length_a   1.000
_cell.length_b   1.000
_cell.length_c   1.000
_cell.angle_alpha   90.00
_cell.angle_beta   90.00
_cell.angle_gamma   90.00
#
_symmetry.space_group_name_H-M   'P 1'
#
loop_
_entity.id
_entity.type
_entity.pdbx_description
1 polymer ?
#
loop_
_entity_poly.entity_id
_entity_poly.type
_entity_poly.pdbx_seq_one_letter_code
_entity_poly.pdbx_strand_id
1 'polypeptide(L)'
;MFGFQIALHFQKNWLCSPYFHPNQSLSLCRRFLSSIMAGDSSAIFNGNGNGSINLQRTYQVVVAATKEMGIGKDGKLPWRLPTDLKFFKEITTTTSEPGKKNAIVMGRKTWESIPLHFRPLLGRLNVVLTRSGTFDIAAAENVVICRSMSSALELLAASPYHTSIEKIFVIGGGEIFREALNAPECEAIHLTEIQSNIECDTFMPPIDTTIFQPWYSSFTKVENNIRYSFTTYVRVRSSAAEYPKNTDSFFDSNSASKKFEVQNFSFLPKMIFERHAEYMYLNLVQEIISQGTTKGDRTGTGTLSAFGCQMRFNLRRGFPLLTTKRVFWRGVVEELLWFISGSTNAKVLQQKGIHIWDDNASREFLDSIGLSEREEGDLGPVYGFQWRHFGAKYTNMHGDYANQGLDQLLDVINKIKHNPDDRRIILSAWNPADLKLMALPPCHMFAQFYVANGELSCQMYQRSADMGLGVPFNIASYALLTCMIAHICELVPGDFIHAIGDAHVYQTHVRPLQEQLHNLPKPFPTLKINPKKKDIDSFVATDFKLIDYDPHQKIEMKMAV
;
A
#
# COMPACT_ATOMS: atom_id res chain seq x y z
N MET A 1 -45.73 15.71 14.60
CA MET A 1 -46.40 16.94 14.14
C MET A 1 -45.65 18.09 14.81
N PHE A 2 -44.68 18.67 14.09
CA PHE A 2 -44.60 20.12 13.78
C PHE A 2 -44.20 20.99 14.98
N GLY A 3 -43.19 21.86 14.93
CA GLY A 3 -42.32 22.41 13.88
C GLY A 3 -41.32 23.35 14.58
N PHE A 4 -40.09 23.53 14.09
CA PHE A 4 -39.71 24.66 13.21
C PHE A 4 -40.12 26.04 13.80
N GLN A 5 -39.29 27.08 13.96
CA GLN A 5 -37.97 27.45 13.43
C GLN A 5 -37.59 28.83 14.00
N ILE A 6 -36.30 29.18 14.01
CA ILE A 6 -35.64 30.50 13.82
C ILE A 6 -34.55 30.71 14.91
N ALA A 7 -33.27 30.39 14.68
CA ALA A 7 -32.28 31.06 13.82
C ALA A 7 -31.98 32.52 14.24
N LEU A 8 -30.83 32.77 14.90
CA LEU A 8 -29.88 33.87 14.64
C LEU A 8 -28.87 34.03 15.80
N HIS A 9 -27.62 34.28 15.42
CA HIS A 9 -26.50 34.79 16.23
C HIS A 9 -25.79 33.82 17.19
N PHE A 10 -24.81 33.08 16.66
CA PHE A 10 -23.40 33.21 17.08
C PHE A 10 -22.50 32.74 15.93
N GLN A 11 -22.15 33.68 15.06
CA GLN A 11 -21.13 33.55 14.03
C GLN A 11 -20.17 34.73 14.27
N LYS A 12 -18.97 34.45 14.81
CA LYS A 12 -17.75 35.24 14.59
C LYS A 12 -16.56 34.55 15.25
N ASN A 13 -15.49 34.48 14.45
CA ASN A 13 -14.13 34.03 14.76
C ASN A 13 -13.91 32.52 14.64
N TRP A 14 -13.57 32.07 13.42
CA TRP A 14 -12.47 31.15 13.08
C TRP A 14 -12.43 31.04 11.55
N LEU A 15 -11.90 32.07 10.89
CA LEU A 15 -11.53 32.08 9.47
C LEU A 15 -10.23 32.87 9.34
N CYS A 16 -9.14 32.18 9.03
CA CYS A 16 -7.95 32.67 8.32
C CYS A 16 -7.05 31.48 7.95
N SER A 17 -7.33 30.83 6.81
CA SER A 17 -6.44 30.85 5.63
C SER A 17 -7.04 29.96 4.52
N PRO A 18 -7.20 30.44 3.27
CA PRO A 18 -8.02 29.80 2.24
C PRO A 18 -7.19 29.37 1.02
N TYR A 19 -6.98 28.07 0.80
CA TYR A 19 -6.67 27.54 -0.54
C TYR A 19 -7.12 26.08 -0.64
N PHE A 20 -8.42 25.84 -0.76
CA PHE A 20 -8.95 24.61 -1.35
C PHE A 20 -10.33 24.94 -1.92
N HIS A 21 -10.40 25.22 -3.23
CA HIS A 21 -11.66 25.22 -3.97
C HIS A 21 -11.94 23.78 -4.44
N PRO A 22 -13.01 23.12 -3.97
CA PRO A 22 -13.39 21.81 -4.48
C PRO A 22 -14.28 22.02 -5.72
N ASN A 23 -13.72 22.46 -6.86
CA ASN A 23 -14.45 22.45 -8.13
C ASN A 23 -13.61 22.65 -9.42
N GLN A 24 -12.32 22.33 -9.41
CA GLN A 24 -11.53 22.23 -10.67
C GLN A 24 -10.75 20.90 -10.83
N SER A 25 -10.76 20.01 -9.84
CA SER A 25 -10.16 18.66 -9.93
C SER A 25 -10.96 17.68 -10.81
N LEU A 26 -12.22 17.98 -11.12
CA LEU A 26 -13.13 17.08 -11.87
C LEU A 26 -13.03 17.20 -13.40
N SER A 27 -12.41 18.25 -13.97
CA SER A 27 -12.39 18.45 -15.43
C SER A 27 -11.18 17.84 -16.15
N LEU A 28 -10.08 17.54 -15.45
CA LEU A 28 -8.87 16.96 -16.03
C LEU A 28 -8.78 15.43 -15.92
N CYS A 29 -9.47 14.83 -14.95
CA CYS A 29 -9.61 13.37 -14.85
C CYS A 29 -10.33 12.76 -16.08
N ARG A 30 -11.12 13.57 -16.81
CA ARG A 30 -11.70 13.19 -18.11
C ARG A 30 -10.67 13.05 -19.24
N ARG A 31 -9.56 13.80 -19.22
CA ARG A 31 -8.53 13.76 -20.28
C ARG A 31 -7.62 12.53 -20.18
N PHE A 32 -7.35 12.05 -18.96
CA PHE A 32 -6.63 10.80 -18.73
C PHE A 32 -7.42 9.56 -19.19
N LEU A 33 -8.74 9.59 -19.10
CA LEU A 33 -9.59 8.48 -19.56
C LEU A 33 -9.80 8.48 -21.08
N SER A 34 -9.79 9.64 -21.75
CA SER A 34 -10.02 9.71 -23.20
C SER A 34 -8.89 9.13 -24.05
N SER A 35 -7.64 9.11 -23.58
CA SER A 35 -6.53 8.51 -24.36
C SER A 35 -6.38 7.00 -24.16
N ILE A 36 -7.08 6.41 -23.18
CA ILE A 36 -7.11 4.96 -22.94
C ILE A 36 -8.23 4.29 -23.78
N MET A 37 -9.19 5.06 -24.29
CA MET A 37 -10.35 4.55 -25.05
C MET A 37 -10.22 4.62 -26.58
N ALA A 38 -9.02 4.83 -27.13
CA ALA A 38 -8.80 4.83 -28.58
C ALA A 38 -7.71 3.82 -28.95
N GLY A 39 -8.08 2.55 -28.94
CA GLY A 39 -7.20 1.44 -29.32
C GLY A 39 -8.00 0.23 -29.81
N ASP A 40 -9.04 0.46 -30.62
CA ASP A 40 -9.73 -0.62 -31.33
C ASP A 40 -8.96 -0.95 -32.62
N SER A 41 -8.13 -1.98 -32.54
CA SER A 41 -7.60 -2.67 -33.71
C SER A 41 -8.67 -3.58 -34.30
N SER A 42 -9.20 -3.20 -35.47
CA SER A 42 -10.05 -4.02 -36.31
C SER A 42 -9.25 -5.19 -36.91
N ALA A 43 -9.32 -6.35 -36.25
CA ALA A 43 -8.87 -7.62 -36.83
C ALA A 43 -10.07 -8.36 -37.44
N ILE A 44 -10.12 -8.39 -38.76
CA ILE A 44 -11.00 -9.26 -39.55
C ILE A 44 -10.50 -10.69 -39.39
N PHE A 45 -11.35 -11.63 -38.94
CA PHE A 45 -11.05 -13.06 -39.00
C PHE A 45 -12.17 -13.83 -39.72
N ASN A 46 -11.79 -14.41 -40.85
CA ASN A 46 -12.51 -15.46 -41.56
C ASN A 46 -12.31 -16.82 -40.86
N GLY A 47 -13.40 -17.60 -40.79
CA GLY A 47 -13.37 -19.05 -41.06
C GLY A 47 -12.96 -20.02 -39.94
N ASN A 48 -13.97 -20.70 -39.39
CA ASN A 48 -13.99 -22.08 -38.89
C ASN A 48 -12.86 -22.57 -37.94
N GLY A 49 -13.17 -22.54 -36.65
CA GLY A 49 -12.51 -23.37 -35.62
C GLY A 49 -13.50 -23.63 -34.49
N ASN A 50 -13.92 -24.88 -34.34
CA ASN A 50 -14.83 -25.35 -33.30
C ASN A 50 -14.07 -25.40 -31.97
N GLY A 51 -13.99 -24.28 -31.25
CA GLY A 51 -13.47 -24.19 -29.89
C GLY A 51 -14.50 -23.46 -29.04
N SER A 52 -15.04 -24.13 -28.01
CA SER A 52 -15.95 -23.46 -27.08
C SER A 52 -15.21 -22.31 -26.40
N ILE A 53 -15.53 -21.09 -26.79
CA ILE A 53 -15.09 -19.89 -26.06
C ILE A 53 -15.63 -20.06 -24.65
N ASN A 54 -14.74 -20.12 -23.66
CA ASN A 54 -15.14 -20.23 -22.26
C ASN A 54 -15.77 -18.89 -21.84
N LEU A 55 -17.08 -18.78 -22.05
CA LEU A 55 -17.92 -17.59 -21.83
C LEU A 55 -18.17 -17.28 -20.34
N GLN A 56 -17.46 -17.93 -19.42
CA GLN A 56 -17.72 -17.77 -17.99
C GLN A 56 -17.26 -16.40 -17.49
N ARG A 57 -18.22 -15.65 -16.96
CA ARG A 57 -17.98 -14.38 -16.28
C ARG A 57 -17.23 -14.59 -14.97
N THR A 58 -16.39 -13.63 -14.63
CA THR A 58 -15.70 -13.55 -13.33
C THR A 58 -16.55 -12.82 -12.29
N TYR A 59 -16.18 -12.95 -11.02
CA TYR A 59 -16.85 -12.29 -9.90
C TYR A 59 -15.87 -11.86 -8.79
N GLN A 60 -16.38 -11.08 -7.85
CA GLN A 60 -15.67 -10.63 -6.66
C GLN A 60 -16.43 -11.07 -5.42
N VAL A 61 -15.75 -11.27 -4.31
CA VAL A 61 -16.37 -11.59 -3.01
C VAL A 61 -16.46 -10.33 -2.17
N VAL A 62 -17.59 -10.12 -1.47
CA VAL A 62 -17.72 -9.09 -0.44
C VAL A 62 -18.20 -9.75 0.84
N VAL A 63 -17.42 -9.62 1.91
CA VAL A 63 -17.68 -10.33 3.16
C VAL A 63 -17.11 -9.57 4.36
N ALA A 64 -17.78 -9.66 5.50
CA ALA A 64 -17.23 -9.28 6.80
C ALA A 64 -16.98 -10.56 7.60
N ALA A 65 -15.78 -10.69 8.18
CA ALA A 65 -15.41 -11.90 8.92
C ALA A 65 -14.50 -11.59 10.10
N THR A 66 -14.60 -12.42 11.15
CA THR A 66 -13.66 -12.42 12.27
C THR A 66 -12.29 -12.95 11.83
N LYS A 67 -11.29 -12.87 12.71
CA LYS A 67 -9.95 -13.44 12.49
C LYS A 67 -9.99 -14.94 12.20
N GLU A 68 -10.94 -15.67 12.79
CA GLU A 68 -11.19 -17.10 12.59
C GLU A 68 -12.10 -17.38 11.39
N MET A 69 -12.34 -16.39 10.53
CA MET A 69 -13.20 -16.47 9.35
C MET A 69 -14.69 -16.73 9.68
N GLY A 70 -15.12 -16.35 10.88
CA GLY A 70 -16.52 -16.41 11.31
C GLY A 70 -17.33 -15.30 10.66
N ILE A 71 -18.48 -15.64 10.06
CA ILE A 71 -19.32 -14.72 9.26
C ILE A 71 -20.76 -14.60 9.77
N GLY A 72 -21.17 -15.45 10.70
CA GLY A 72 -22.57 -15.56 11.12
C GLY A 72 -22.75 -16.34 12.41
N LYS A 73 -23.84 -16.04 13.12
CA LYS A 73 -24.35 -16.76 14.28
C LYS A 73 -25.88 -16.80 14.21
N ASP A 74 -26.48 -17.98 14.38
CA ASP A 74 -27.93 -18.21 14.39
C ASP A 74 -28.65 -17.58 13.17
N GLY A 75 -28.01 -17.65 12.00
CA GLY A 75 -28.54 -17.10 10.75
C GLY A 75 -28.53 -15.57 10.66
N LYS A 76 -27.78 -14.88 11.51
CA LYS A 76 -27.64 -13.41 11.54
C LYS A 76 -26.17 -13.00 11.58
N LEU A 77 -25.91 -11.72 11.31
CA LEU A 77 -24.61 -11.10 11.58
C LEU A 77 -24.45 -10.93 13.11
N PRO A 78 -23.37 -11.42 13.73
CA PRO A 78 -23.18 -11.31 15.18
C PRO A 78 -22.63 -9.95 15.63
N TRP A 79 -22.55 -8.98 14.71
CA TRP A 79 -22.13 -7.60 14.96
C TRP A 79 -23.06 -6.60 14.30
N ARG A 80 -22.97 -5.34 14.72
CA ARG A 80 -23.66 -4.22 14.11
C ARG A 80 -22.66 -3.15 13.71
N LEU A 81 -22.34 -3.09 12.42
CA LEU A 81 -21.36 -2.16 11.85
C LEU A 81 -21.99 -1.35 10.71
N PRO A 82 -22.71 -0.24 10.98
CA PRO A 82 -23.30 0.60 9.94
C PRO A 82 -22.30 1.08 8.89
N THR A 83 -21.05 1.36 9.28
CA THR A 83 -20.00 1.79 8.35
C THR A 83 -19.59 0.68 7.39
N ASP A 84 -19.57 -0.58 7.84
CA ASP A 84 -19.37 -1.76 6.98
C ASP A 84 -20.54 -1.94 6.00
N LEU A 85 -21.79 -1.85 6.47
CA LEU A 85 -22.96 -1.93 5.58
C LEU A 85 -22.98 -0.82 4.53
N LYS A 86 -22.51 0.39 4.88
CA LYS A 86 -22.33 1.48 3.92
C LYS A 86 -21.28 1.12 2.87
N PHE A 87 -20.14 0.58 3.29
CA PHE A 87 -19.09 0.11 2.37
C PHE A 87 -19.59 -1.00 1.44
N PHE A 88 -20.26 -2.02 1.99
CA PHE A 88 -20.92 -3.09 1.24
C PHE A 88 -21.91 -2.54 0.20
N LYS A 89 -22.75 -1.58 0.58
CA LYS A 89 -23.69 -0.95 -0.35
C LYS A 89 -22.95 -0.20 -1.45
N GLU A 90 -21.99 0.65 -1.10
CA GLU A 90 -21.23 1.47 -2.05
C GLU A 90 -20.51 0.60 -3.08
N ILE A 91 -19.77 -0.43 -2.64
CA ILE A 91 -19.01 -1.31 -3.53
C ILE A 91 -19.91 -2.14 -4.46
N THR A 92 -21.03 -2.65 -3.94
CA THR A 92 -21.94 -3.50 -4.73
C THR A 92 -22.88 -2.70 -5.63
N THR A 93 -23.05 -1.39 -5.43
CA THR A 93 -23.96 -0.56 -6.27
C THR A 93 -23.24 0.33 -7.26
N THR A 94 -21.98 0.69 -7.02
CA THR A 94 -21.24 1.61 -7.88
C THR A 94 -20.83 0.94 -9.18
N THR A 95 -21.19 1.55 -10.30
CA THR A 95 -20.77 1.16 -11.66
C THR A 95 -19.86 2.22 -12.25
N SER A 96 -19.00 1.80 -13.17
CA SER A 96 -18.11 2.69 -13.92
C SER A 96 -18.83 3.25 -15.13
N GLU A 97 -19.74 2.47 -15.71
CA GLU A 97 -20.57 2.87 -16.84
C GLU A 97 -21.97 3.32 -16.41
N PRO A 98 -22.41 4.51 -16.85
CA PRO A 98 -23.79 4.95 -16.64
C PRO A 98 -24.80 4.00 -17.30
N GLY A 99 -25.82 3.58 -16.56
CA GLY A 99 -26.92 2.76 -17.07
C GLY A 99 -26.76 1.25 -16.87
N LYS A 100 -25.55 0.76 -16.55
CA LYS A 100 -25.35 -0.62 -16.08
C LYS A 100 -25.74 -0.77 -14.61
N LYS A 101 -26.02 -2.00 -14.19
CA LYS A 101 -26.20 -2.41 -12.79
C LYS A 101 -25.12 -3.44 -12.41
N ASN A 102 -24.95 -3.72 -11.13
CA ASN A 102 -24.19 -4.89 -10.68
C ASN A 102 -25.15 -6.02 -10.27
N ALA A 103 -24.66 -7.25 -10.30
CA ALA A 103 -25.34 -8.42 -9.75
C ALA A 103 -24.74 -8.82 -8.41
N ILE A 104 -25.58 -9.28 -7.49
CA ILE A 104 -25.17 -9.90 -6.24
C ILE A 104 -25.68 -11.34 -6.21
N VAL A 105 -24.81 -12.28 -5.88
CA VAL A 105 -25.10 -13.72 -5.81
C VAL A 105 -25.05 -14.16 -4.35
N MET A 106 -26.11 -14.82 -3.90
CA MET A 106 -26.21 -15.31 -2.53
C MET A 106 -26.96 -16.63 -2.40
N GLY A 107 -26.66 -17.41 -1.36
CA GLY A 107 -27.44 -18.60 -1.01
C GLY A 107 -28.79 -18.26 -0.37
N ARG A 108 -29.75 -19.20 -0.43
CA ARG A 108 -31.10 -19.05 0.15
C ARG A 108 -31.11 -18.56 1.61
N LYS A 109 -30.27 -19.14 2.48
CA LYS A 109 -30.19 -18.75 3.90
C LYS A 109 -29.71 -17.31 4.08
N THR A 110 -28.77 -16.85 3.26
CA THR A 110 -28.31 -15.45 3.28
C THR A 110 -29.44 -14.53 2.83
N TRP A 111 -30.15 -14.88 1.76
CA TRP A 111 -31.35 -14.14 1.36
C TRP A 111 -32.37 -14.08 2.51
N GLU A 112 -32.68 -15.22 3.13
CA GLU A 112 -33.60 -15.35 4.28
C GLU A 112 -33.18 -14.51 5.51
N SER A 113 -31.89 -14.23 5.68
CA SER A 113 -31.36 -13.42 6.79
C SER A 113 -31.52 -11.91 6.63
N ILE A 114 -31.65 -11.40 5.40
CA ILE A 114 -31.77 -9.96 5.13
C ILE A 114 -33.15 -9.50 5.66
N PRO A 115 -33.33 -8.36 6.32
CA PRO A 115 -34.68 -7.95 6.73
C PRO A 115 -35.63 -7.76 5.53
N LEU A 116 -36.93 -8.10 5.68
CA LEU A 116 -37.90 -8.07 4.58
C LEU A 116 -37.98 -6.71 3.88
N HIS A 117 -37.91 -5.60 4.63
CA HIS A 117 -37.94 -4.23 4.09
C HIS A 117 -36.67 -3.84 3.32
N PHE A 118 -35.61 -4.65 3.37
CA PHE A 118 -34.38 -4.48 2.58
C PHE A 118 -34.26 -5.48 1.44
N ARG A 119 -35.25 -6.38 1.25
CA ARG A 119 -35.28 -7.35 0.15
C ARG A 119 -36.29 -6.94 -0.92
N PRO A 120 -35.93 -6.95 -2.22
CA PRO A 120 -34.58 -7.16 -2.76
C PRO A 120 -33.64 -5.99 -2.43
N LEU A 121 -32.33 -6.25 -2.48
CA LEU A 121 -31.34 -5.20 -2.30
C LEU A 121 -31.35 -4.27 -3.52
N LEU A 122 -31.92 -3.07 -3.34
CA LEU A 122 -32.15 -2.08 -4.40
C LEU A 122 -30.87 -1.67 -5.13
N GLY A 123 -31.03 -1.29 -6.42
CA GLY A 123 -29.94 -0.84 -7.29
C GLY A 123 -29.07 -1.95 -7.87
N ARG A 124 -29.42 -3.22 -7.61
CA ARG A 124 -28.66 -4.42 -8.01
C ARG A 124 -29.61 -5.51 -8.51
N LEU A 125 -29.09 -6.39 -9.36
CA LEU A 125 -29.74 -7.67 -9.68
C LEU A 125 -29.45 -8.67 -8.56
N ASN A 126 -30.48 -9.25 -7.95
CA ASN A 126 -30.33 -10.21 -6.85
C ASN A 126 -30.45 -11.63 -7.41
N VAL A 127 -29.37 -12.41 -7.36
CA VAL A 127 -29.34 -13.81 -7.79
C VAL A 127 -29.32 -14.71 -6.57
N VAL A 128 -30.37 -15.49 -6.38
CA VAL A 128 -30.54 -16.39 -5.22
C VAL A 128 -30.31 -17.84 -5.64
N LEU A 129 -29.34 -18.48 -5.00
CA LEU A 129 -29.00 -19.88 -5.22
C LEU A 129 -29.86 -20.78 -4.33
N THR A 130 -30.70 -21.61 -4.94
CA THR A 130 -31.55 -22.59 -4.25
C THR A 130 -31.87 -23.79 -5.14
N ARG A 131 -31.95 -24.98 -4.51
CA ARG A 131 -32.43 -26.22 -5.14
C ARG A 131 -33.91 -26.49 -4.86
N SER A 132 -34.53 -25.73 -3.94
CA SER A 132 -35.93 -25.88 -3.57
C SER A 132 -36.84 -25.34 -4.68
N GLY A 133 -37.68 -26.20 -5.26
CA GLY A 133 -38.62 -25.82 -6.33
C GLY A 133 -39.81 -24.97 -5.88
N THR A 134 -40.02 -24.82 -4.57
CA THR A 134 -41.16 -24.12 -3.94
C THR A 134 -40.83 -22.70 -3.47
N PHE A 135 -39.79 -22.07 -4.04
CA PHE A 135 -39.34 -20.75 -3.61
C PHE A 135 -40.04 -19.64 -4.42
N ASP A 136 -41.21 -19.18 -3.94
CA ASP A 136 -42.08 -18.15 -4.54
C ASP A 136 -41.50 -16.72 -4.49
N ILE A 137 -40.25 -16.53 -4.93
CA ILE A 137 -39.59 -15.21 -5.01
C ILE A 137 -39.41 -14.77 -6.47
N ALA A 138 -39.69 -15.65 -7.43
CA ALA A 138 -39.53 -15.39 -8.86
C ALA A 138 -40.40 -14.23 -9.41
N ALA A 139 -41.36 -13.72 -8.64
CA ALA A 139 -42.21 -12.59 -9.04
C ALA A 139 -41.66 -11.20 -8.67
N ALA A 140 -40.59 -11.11 -7.87
CA ALA A 140 -40.00 -9.83 -7.47
C ALA A 140 -39.10 -9.27 -8.59
N GLU A 141 -39.33 -8.02 -8.98
CA GLU A 141 -38.49 -7.34 -9.97
C GLU A 141 -37.02 -7.32 -9.52
N ASN A 142 -36.10 -7.56 -10.45
CA ASN A 142 -34.65 -7.64 -10.18
C ASN A 142 -34.23 -8.80 -9.25
N VAL A 143 -35.02 -9.88 -9.17
CA VAL A 143 -34.62 -11.13 -8.51
C VAL A 143 -34.63 -12.30 -9.51
N VAL A 144 -33.58 -13.12 -9.47
CA VAL A 144 -33.45 -14.32 -10.31
C VAL A 144 -33.03 -15.50 -9.45
N ILE A 145 -33.54 -16.68 -9.78
CA ILE A 145 -33.26 -17.93 -9.06
C ILE A 145 -32.37 -18.81 -9.92
N CYS A 146 -31.28 -19.32 -9.34
CA CYS A 146 -30.37 -20.25 -9.99
C CYS A 146 -30.11 -21.46 -9.07
N ARG A 147 -29.72 -22.60 -9.65
CA ARG A 147 -29.51 -23.85 -8.88
C ARG A 147 -28.09 -24.01 -8.35
N SER A 148 -27.12 -23.30 -8.94
CA SER A 148 -25.69 -23.37 -8.65
C SER A 148 -24.97 -22.08 -9.07
N MET A 149 -23.72 -21.90 -8.61
CA MET A 149 -22.86 -20.81 -9.06
C MET A 149 -22.65 -20.87 -10.58
N SER A 150 -22.35 -22.04 -11.14
CA SER A 150 -22.15 -22.22 -12.59
C SER A 150 -23.37 -21.73 -13.39
N SER A 151 -24.58 -22.16 -13.01
CA SER A 151 -25.80 -21.71 -13.69
C SER A 151 -26.05 -20.20 -13.57
N ALA A 152 -25.62 -19.58 -12.47
CA ALA A 152 -25.72 -18.13 -12.29
C ALA A 152 -24.74 -17.39 -13.20
N LEU A 153 -23.50 -17.86 -13.31
CA LEU A 153 -22.50 -17.26 -14.20
C LEU A 153 -22.88 -17.43 -15.68
N GLU A 154 -23.42 -18.58 -16.07
CA GLU A 154 -23.97 -18.82 -17.41
C GLU A 154 -25.12 -17.87 -17.73
N LEU A 155 -26.07 -17.70 -16.80
CA LEU A 155 -27.17 -16.75 -16.95
C LEU A 155 -26.66 -15.30 -17.12
N LEU A 156 -25.69 -14.91 -16.30
CA LEU A 156 -25.13 -13.55 -16.31
C LEU A 156 -24.20 -13.30 -17.52
N ALA A 157 -23.71 -14.36 -18.16
CA ALA A 157 -22.99 -14.31 -19.43
C ALA A 157 -23.93 -14.19 -20.64
N ALA A 158 -25.22 -14.50 -20.48
CA ALA A 158 -26.22 -14.43 -21.54
C ALA A 158 -26.95 -13.07 -21.61
N SER A 159 -27.54 -12.77 -22.77
CA SER A 159 -28.44 -11.62 -22.94
C SER A 159 -29.73 -11.79 -22.11
N PRO A 160 -30.26 -10.73 -21.46
CA PRO A 160 -29.83 -9.33 -21.51
C PRO A 160 -28.77 -8.95 -20.45
N TYR A 161 -28.34 -9.87 -19.60
CA TYR A 161 -27.46 -9.57 -18.47
C TYR A 161 -26.02 -9.28 -18.89
N HIS A 162 -25.53 -9.90 -19.96
CA HIS A 162 -24.19 -9.64 -20.50
C HIS A 162 -23.92 -8.15 -20.75
N THR A 163 -24.92 -7.41 -21.26
CA THR A 163 -24.78 -5.98 -21.59
C THR A 163 -25.24 -5.06 -20.46
N SER A 164 -26.14 -5.51 -19.59
CA SER A 164 -26.72 -4.69 -18.52
C SER A 164 -26.02 -4.83 -17.16
N ILE A 165 -25.28 -5.92 -16.92
CA ILE A 165 -24.56 -6.18 -15.67
C ILE A 165 -23.07 -5.87 -15.84
N GLU A 166 -22.55 -4.92 -15.08
CA GLU A 166 -21.12 -4.57 -15.10
C GLU A 166 -20.29 -5.57 -14.29
N LYS A 167 -20.60 -5.77 -13.00
CA LYS A 167 -19.85 -6.66 -12.11
C LYS A 167 -20.75 -7.64 -11.36
N ILE A 168 -20.17 -8.77 -10.95
CA ILE A 168 -20.82 -9.82 -10.16
C ILE A 168 -20.15 -9.87 -8.78
N PHE A 169 -20.94 -9.79 -7.71
CA PHE A 169 -20.45 -9.91 -6.34
C PHE A 169 -21.08 -11.11 -5.62
N VAL A 170 -20.27 -12.02 -5.12
CA VAL A 170 -20.70 -13.11 -4.24
C VAL A 170 -20.70 -12.60 -2.80
N ILE A 171 -21.84 -12.66 -2.13
CA ILE A 171 -22.05 -12.04 -0.81
C ILE A 171 -22.38 -13.04 0.31
N GLY A 172 -22.31 -14.35 0.02
CA GLY A 172 -22.46 -15.43 0.99
C GLY A 172 -23.49 -16.49 0.60
N GLY A 173 -23.77 -17.49 1.43
CA GLY A 173 -23.23 -17.75 2.77
C GLY A 173 -22.05 -18.72 2.78
N GLY A 174 -21.77 -19.33 3.93
CA GLY A 174 -20.57 -20.17 4.14
C GLY A 174 -20.38 -21.30 3.12
N GLU A 175 -21.47 -21.98 2.69
CA GLU A 175 -21.41 -23.00 1.63
C GLU A 175 -21.04 -22.39 0.28
N ILE A 176 -21.62 -21.23 -0.07
CA ILE A 176 -21.31 -20.52 -1.31
C ILE A 176 -19.87 -20.03 -1.30
N PHE A 177 -19.36 -19.51 -0.18
CA PHE A 177 -17.96 -19.10 -0.08
C PHE A 177 -16.98 -20.27 -0.17
N ARG A 178 -17.36 -21.47 0.29
CA ARG A 178 -16.51 -22.66 0.13
C ARG A 178 -16.27 -23.02 -1.33
N GLU A 179 -17.28 -22.83 -2.17
CA GLU A 179 -17.17 -22.99 -3.62
C GLU A 179 -16.47 -21.78 -4.26
N ALA A 180 -16.83 -20.56 -3.83
CA ALA A 180 -16.53 -19.35 -4.60
C ALA A 180 -15.21 -18.64 -4.25
N LEU A 181 -14.78 -18.65 -2.99
CA LEU A 181 -13.78 -17.69 -2.48
C LEU A 181 -12.39 -17.87 -3.10
N ASN A 182 -11.96 -19.12 -3.30
CA ASN A 182 -10.65 -19.43 -3.88
C ASN A 182 -10.74 -19.94 -5.33
N ALA A 183 -11.94 -20.01 -5.92
CA ALA A 183 -12.14 -20.54 -7.27
C ALA A 183 -11.57 -19.60 -8.36
N PRO A 184 -11.12 -20.14 -9.52
CA PRO A 184 -10.43 -19.39 -10.57
C PRO A 184 -11.15 -18.14 -11.07
N GLU A 185 -12.48 -18.12 -11.00
CA GLU A 185 -13.36 -17.04 -11.44
C GLU A 185 -13.42 -15.87 -10.43
N CYS A 186 -12.95 -16.06 -9.19
CA CYS A 186 -12.90 -15.02 -8.17
C CYS A 186 -11.68 -14.10 -8.36
N GLU A 187 -11.89 -12.86 -8.80
CA GLU A 187 -10.79 -11.93 -9.11
C GLU A 187 -10.36 -11.06 -7.92
N ALA A 188 -11.26 -10.80 -6.98
CA ALA A 188 -10.96 -10.06 -5.76
C ALA A 188 -11.86 -10.43 -4.59
N ILE A 189 -11.34 -10.19 -3.39
CA ILE A 189 -12.03 -10.39 -2.12
C ILE A 189 -11.98 -9.07 -1.35
N HIS A 190 -13.14 -8.48 -1.11
CA HIS A 190 -13.34 -7.30 -0.30
C HIS A 190 -13.77 -7.74 1.10
N LEU A 191 -12.79 -7.78 2.00
CA LEU A 191 -12.94 -8.27 3.36
C LEU A 191 -13.02 -7.11 4.34
N THR A 192 -14.09 -7.06 5.12
CA THR A 192 -14.10 -6.34 6.40
C THR A 192 -13.54 -7.26 7.47
N GLU A 193 -12.30 -7.01 7.86
CA GLU A 193 -11.56 -7.79 8.84
C GLU A 193 -11.92 -7.34 10.25
N ILE A 194 -12.72 -8.14 10.95
CA ILE A 194 -13.10 -7.89 12.33
C ILE A 194 -12.06 -8.48 13.25
N GLN A 195 -11.40 -7.61 14.02
CA GLN A 195 -10.26 -7.95 14.87
C GLN A 195 -10.70 -8.34 16.30
N SER A 196 -12.01 -8.33 16.56
CA SER A 196 -12.60 -8.68 17.85
C SER A 196 -13.03 -10.14 17.87
N ASN A 197 -12.83 -10.82 19.00
CA ASN A 197 -13.26 -12.21 19.19
C ASN A 197 -14.78 -12.23 19.36
N ILE A 198 -15.50 -12.69 18.35
CA ILE A 198 -16.96 -12.77 18.33
C ILE A 198 -17.35 -14.22 18.01
N GLU A 199 -18.24 -14.80 18.81
CA GLU A 199 -18.71 -16.17 18.62
C GLU A 199 -19.49 -16.31 17.30
N CYS A 200 -19.13 -17.31 16.49
CA CYS A 200 -19.74 -17.61 15.20
C CYS A 200 -20.05 -19.12 15.09
N ASP A 201 -21.09 -19.47 14.34
CA ASP A 201 -21.41 -20.87 13.96
C ASP A 201 -21.29 -21.12 12.45
N THR A 202 -21.16 -20.04 11.68
CA THR A 202 -21.05 -20.07 10.23
C THR A 202 -19.74 -19.42 9.84
N PHE A 203 -18.97 -20.11 9.00
CA PHE A 203 -17.60 -19.73 8.65
C PHE A 203 -17.41 -19.74 7.13
N MET A 204 -16.47 -18.91 6.65
CA MET A 204 -15.94 -18.97 5.29
C MET A 204 -14.56 -19.68 5.28
N PRO A 205 -14.09 -20.25 4.15
CA PRO A 205 -12.73 -20.77 4.08
C PRO A 205 -11.69 -19.64 4.25
N PRO A 206 -10.46 -19.96 4.66
CA PRO A 206 -9.38 -18.98 4.66
C PRO A 206 -9.06 -18.51 3.24
N ILE A 207 -8.62 -17.26 3.11
CA ILE A 207 -8.11 -16.70 1.86
C ILE A 207 -6.78 -17.36 1.53
N ASP A 208 -6.65 -17.92 0.33
CA ASP A 208 -5.39 -18.48 -0.13
C ASP A 208 -4.40 -17.37 -0.52
N THR A 209 -3.47 -17.06 0.38
CA THR A 209 -2.44 -16.03 0.18
C THR A 209 -1.40 -16.39 -0.88
N THR A 210 -1.41 -17.60 -1.44
CA THR A 210 -0.52 -17.97 -2.56
C THR A 210 -1.04 -17.48 -3.90
N ILE A 211 -2.35 -17.25 -4.01
CA ILE A 211 -3.04 -16.77 -5.22
C ILE A 211 -3.65 -15.37 -5.03
N PHE A 212 -3.80 -14.89 -3.78
CA PHE A 212 -4.33 -13.57 -3.48
C PHE A 212 -3.31 -12.69 -2.76
N GLN A 213 -3.19 -11.44 -3.21
CA GLN A 213 -2.33 -10.43 -2.59
C GLN A 213 -3.12 -9.19 -2.16
N PRO A 214 -2.75 -8.52 -1.06
CA PRO A 214 -3.40 -7.29 -0.64
C PRO A 214 -3.17 -6.16 -1.66
N TRP A 215 -4.25 -5.57 -2.15
CA TRP A 215 -4.24 -4.36 -2.99
C TRP A 215 -4.42 -3.09 -2.16
N TYR A 216 -5.34 -3.14 -1.21
CA TYR A 216 -5.70 -2.01 -0.37
C TYR A 216 -5.99 -2.50 1.04
N SER A 217 -5.53 -1.76 2.04
CA SER A 217 -5.98 -1.92 3.42
C SER A 217 -6.21 -0.55 4.05
N SER A 218 -7.40 -0.35 4.59
CA SER A 218 -7.73 0.88 5.32
C SER A 218 -6.98 0.95 6.64
N PHE A 219 -6.87 2.14 7.21
CA PHE A 219 -6.55 2.26 8.63
C PHE A 219 -7.62 1.58 9.48
N THR A 220 -7.23 1.16 10.67
CA THR A 220 -8.14 0.54 11.62
C THR A 220 -9.20 1.52 12.09
N LYS A 221 -10.44 1.02 12.18
CA LYS A 221 -11.61 1.74 12.68
C LYS A 221 -12.13 1.07 13.95
N VAL A 222 -12.82 1.87 14.76
CA VAL A 222 -13.56 1.38 15.93
C VAL A 222 -14.99 1.90 15.82
N GLU A 223 -15.96 0.99 15.78
CA GLU A 223 -17.40 1.29 15.77
C GLU A 223 -18.08 0.31 16.72
N ASN A 224 -18.88 0.81 17.67
CA ASN A 224 -19.56 -0.02 18.68
C ASN A 224 -18.62 -0.96 19.45
N ASN A 225 -17.44 -0.46 19.84
CA ASN A 225 -16.37 -1.23 20.52
C ASN A 225 -15.79 -2.40 19.71
N ILE A 226 -16.09 -2.49 18.41
CA ILE A 226 -15.54 -3.48 17.51
C ILE A 226 -14.46 -2.82 16.67
N ARG A 227 -13.26 -3.40 16.73
CA ARG A 227 -12.10 -2.97 15.94
C ARG A 227 -12.09 -3.72 14.60
N TYR A 228 -12.02 -2.99 13.48
CA TYR A 228 -12.02 -3.61 12.14
C TYR A 228 -11.32 -2.75 11.08
N SER A 229 -11.00 -3.36 9.94
CA SER A 229 -10.42 -2.67 8.77
C SER A 229 -11.00 -3.23 7.47
N PHE A 230 -11.00 -2.42 6.42
CA PHE A 230 -11.34 -2.89 5.08
C PHE A 230 -10.08 -3.30 4.34
N THR A 231 -10.02 -4.52 3.85
CA THR A 231 -8.92 -5.01 3.03
C THR A 231 -9.46 -5.57 1.72
N THR A 232 -8.87 -5.18 0.60
CA THR A 232 -9.11 -5.83 -0.68
C THR A 232 -7.91 -6.68 -1.02
N TYR A 233 -8.17 -7.96 -1.29
CA TYR A 233 -7.22 -8.88 -1.90
C TYR A 233 -7.54 -9.03 -3.38
N VAL A 234 -6.53 -9.03 -4.24
CA VAL A 234 -6.66 -9.28 -5.68
C VAL A 234 -6.03 -10.61 -6.02
N ARG A 235 -6.65 -11.34 -6.94
CA ARG A 235 -6.07 -12.56 -7.49
C ARG A 235 -4.86 -12.20 -8.33
N VAL A 236 -3.77 -12.91 -8.09
CA VAL A 236 -2.51 -12.77 -8.79
C VAL A 236 -2.16 -14.14 -9.37
N ARG A 237 -2.20 -14.26 -10.70
CA ARG A 237 -1.87 -15.50 -11.40
C ARG A 237 -0.36 -15.61 -11.57
N SER A 238 0.22 -16.72 -11.14
CA SER A 238 1.59 -17.07 -11.47
C SER A 238 1.63 -17.67 -12.88
N SER A 239 2.49 -17.15 -13.76
CA SER A 239 2.75 -17.69 -15.10
C SER A 239 3.43 -19.07 -15.12
N ALA A 240 3.33 -19.86 -14.04
CA ALA A 240 3.95 -21.18 -13.95
C ALA A 240 3.02 -22.22 -14.58
N ALA A 241 3.30 -22.56 -15.84
CA ALA A 241 2.80 -23.77 -16.46
C ALA A 241 3.07 -24.99 -15.56
N GLU A 242 2.06 -25.84 -15.42
CA GLU A 242 2.14 -27.16 -14.81
C GLU A 242 3.31 -27.96 -15.36
N TYR A 243 4.20 -28.49 -14.50
CA TYR A 243 4.85 -29.81 -14.62
C TYR A 243 5.66 -30.09 -13.33
N PRO A 244 5.51 -31.27 -12.68
CA PRO A 244 6.38 -31.65 -11.56
C PRO A 244 7.69 -32.22 -12.11
N LYS A 245 8.83 -31.66 -11.71
CA LYS A 245 10.13 -32.35 -11.83
C LYS A 245 10.87 -32.35 -10.50
N ASN A 246 11.15 -33.57 -10.06
CA ASN A 246 12.04 -33.94 -8.97
C ASN A 246 13.49 -33.52 -9.22
N THR A 247 14.24 -33.55 -8.12
CA THR A 247 15.70 -33.61 -7.92
C THR A 247 16.49 -32.33 -7.70
N ASP A 248 17.35 -32.44 -6.68
CA ASP A 248 18.18 -31.46 -6.01
C ASP A 248 19.18 -30.72 -6.91
N SER A 249 19.33 -29.41 -6.69
CA SER A 249 20.62 -28.71 -6.76
C SER A 249 20.52 -27.31 -6.13
N PHE A 250 21.40 -27.05 -5.16
CA PHE A 250 21.63 -25.76 -4.52
C PHE A 250 22.28 -24.75 -5.49
N PHE A 251 22.01 -23.46 -5.26
CA PHE A 251 22.55 -22.26 -5.92
C PHE A 251 21.98 -21.92 -7.31
N ASP A 252 20.83 -21.24 -7.32
CA ASP A 252 20.68 -19.91 -7.96
C ASP A 252 19.31 -19.33 -7.53
N SER A 253 19.27 -18.31 -6.66
CA SER A 253 18.00 -17.68 -6.28
C SER A 253 17.72 -16.44 -7.13
N ASN A 254 17.73 -16.62 -8.45
CA ASN A 254 16.77 -15.91 -9.28
C ASN A 254 15.40 -16.53 -8.97
N SER A 255 14.70 -15.96 -7.99
CA SER A 255 13.27 -16.21 -7.82
C SER A 255 12.62 -16.00 -9.17
N ALA A 256 12.22 -17.09 -9.84
CA ALA A 256 11.45 -17.05 -11.07
C ALA A 256 10.36 -16.01 -10.87
N SER A 257 10.46 -14.89 -11.59
CA SER A 257 9.52 -13.80 -11.45
C SER A 257 8.17 -14.36 -11.86
N LYS A 258 7.25 -14.49 -10.89
CA LYS A 258 5.84 -14.70 -11.20
C LYS A 258 5.41 -13.48 -12.00
N LYS A 259 5.44 -13.57 -13.33
CA LYS A 259 4.91 -12.50 -14.18
C LYS A 259 3.41 -12.51 -14.00
N PHE A 260 2.87 -11.39 -13.50
CA PHE A 260 1.44 -11.25 -13.31
C PHE A 260 0.74 -11.23 -14.68
N GLU A 261 -0.14 -12.20 -14.93
CA GLU A 261 -0.97 -12.22 -16.15
C GLU A 261 -1.97 -11.06 -16.21
N VAL A 262 -2.29 -10.45 -15.07
CA VAL A 262 -3.21 -9.32 -15.01
C VAL A 262 -2.40 -8.03 -15.00
N GLN A 263 -2.12 -7.50 -16.19
CA GLN A 263 -1.47 -6.20 -16.35
C GLN A 263 -2.41 -5.02 -16.05
N ASN A 264 -3.70 -5.27 -15.83
CA ASN A 264 -4.67 -4.23 -15.53
C ASN A 264 -5.67 -4.68 -14.45
N PHE A 265 -5.55 -4.11 -13.24
CA PHE A 265 -6.51 -4.31 -12.14
C PHE A 265 -7.80 -3.50 -12.33
N SER A 266 -8.14 -3.09 -13.56
CA SER A 266 -9.35 -2.33 -13.92
C SER A 266 -10.66 -3.05 -13.62
N PHE A 267 -10.62 -4.37 -13.40
CA PHE A 267 -11.78 -5.13 -12.92
C PHE A 267 -12.21 -4.69 -11.51
N LEU A 268 -11.31 -4.10 -10.71
CA LEU A 268 -11.66 -3.56 -9.40
C LEU A 268 -12.68 -2.41 -9.52
N PRO A 269 -13.58 -2.24 -8.55
CA PRO A 269 -14.36 -1.02 -8.44
C PRO A 269 -13.43 0.20 -8.38
N LYS A 270 -13.73 1.25 -9.14
CA LYS A 270 -12.89 2.46 -9.25
C LYS A 270 -12.47 3.00 -7.87
N MET A 271 -13.42 3.04 -6.92
CA MET A 271 -13.19 3.49 -5.55
C MET A 271 -12.17 2.65 -4.75
N ILE A 272 -11.90 1.41 -5.16
CA ILE A 272 -10.90 0.51 -4.55
C ILE A 272 -9.59 0.60 -5.30
N PHE A 273 -9.66 0.62 -6.64
CA PHE A 273 -8.51 0.77 -7.50
C PHE A 273 -7.68 2.01 -7.13
N GLU A 274 -8.34 3.17 -7.01
CA GLU A 274 -7.71 4.46 -6.69
C GLU A 274 -7.22 4.58 -5.23
N ARG A 275 -7.51 3.59 -4.37
CA ARG A 275 -7.07 3.58 -2.96
C ARG A 275 -5.74 2.86 -2.73
N HIS A 276 -5.09 2.35 -3.78
CA HIS A 276 -3.75 1.78 -3.64
C HIS A 276 -2.79 2.84 -3.06
N ALA A 277 -2.05 2.51 -2.01
CA ALA A 277 -1.26 3.49 -1.27
C ALA A 277 -0.12 4.13 -2.10
N GLU A 278 0.34 3.48 -3.15
CA GLU A 278 1.31 4.06 -4.11
C GLU A 278 0.77 5.32 -4.81
N TYR A 279 -0.55 5.46 -4.98
CA TYR A 279 -1.13 6.68 -5.56
C TYR A 279 -0.88 7.92 -4.71
N MET A 280 -0.57 7.79 -3.41
CA MET A 280 -0.15 8.93 -2.59
C MET A 280 1.14 9.56 -3.13
N TYR A 281 2.10 8.74 -3.53
CA TYR A 281 3.35 9.19 -4.14
C TYR A 281 3.12 9.71 -5.57
N LEU A 282 2.39 8.95 -6.40
CA LEU A 282 2.17 9.32 -7.80
C LEU A 282 1.39 10.63 -7.94
N ASN A 283 0.35 10.83 -7.13
CA ASN A 283 -0.44 12.06 -7.15
C ASN A 283 0.41 13.26 -6.72
N LEU A 284 1.28 13.10 -5.72
CA LEU A 284 2.19 14.16 -5.29
C LEU A 284 3.22 14.51 -6.38
N VAL A 285 3.79 13.51 -7.06
CA VAL A 285 4.66 13.73 -8.24
C VAL A 285 3.91 14.50 -9.33
N GLN A 286 2.69 14.08 -9.67
CA GLN A 286 1.87 14.72 -10.69
C GLN A 286 1.51 16.17 -10.31
N GLU A 287 1.21 16.43 -9.03
CA GLU A 287 0.94 17.76 -8.50
C GLU A 287 2.18 18.66 -8.61
N ILE A 288 3.35 18.20 -8.17
CA ILE A 288 4.60 18.97 -8.26
C ILE A 288 4.96 19.27 -9.72
N ILE A 289 4.83 18.31 -10.63
CA ILE A 289 5.12 18.53 -12.06
C ILE A 289 4.16 19.54 -12.68
N SER A 290 2.88 19.52 -12.30
CA SER A 290 1.84 20.35 -12.93
C SER A 290 1.70 21.75 -12.33
N GLN A 291 1.95 21.89 -11.03
CA GLN A 291 1.63 23.09 -10.24
C GLN A 291 2.79 23.54 -9.34
N GLY A 292 3.90 22.78 -9.30
CA GLY A 292 5.03 23.08 -8.44
C GLY A 292 5.70 24.41 -8.79
N THR A 293 6.24 25.07 -7.77
CA THR A 293 6.98 26.32 -7.95
C THR A 293 8.37 26.03 -8.48
N THR A 294 8.73 26.65 -9.61
CA THR A 294 10.09 26.60 -10.16
C THR A 294 11.06 27.31 -9.21
N LYS A 295 12.12 26.62 -8.82
CA LYS A 295 13.22 27.15 -7.99
C LYS A 295 14.56 26.79 -8.63
N GLY A 296 15.55 27.65 -8.41
CA GLY A 296 16.96 27.22 -8.52
C GLY A 296 17.33 26.28 -7.37
N ASP A 297 18.45 25.59 -7.50
CA ASP A 297 19.01 24.70 -6.47
C ASP A 297 20.53 24.86 -6.39
N ARG A 298 21.17 24.23 -5.40
CA ARG A 298 22.65 24.29 -5.25
C ARG A 298 23.39 23.57 -6.39
N THR A 299 22.73 22.65 -7.08
CA THR A 299 23.32 21.80 -8.12
C THR A 299 23.28 22.45 -9.51
N GLY A 300 22.55 23.55 -9.66
CA GLY A 300 22.34 24.26 -10.93
C GLY A 300 21.35 23.58 -11.87
N THR A 301 20.69 22.48 -11.45
CA THR A 301 19.74 21.73 -12.27
C THR A 301 18.36 22.40 -12.30
N GLY A 302 17.98 23.04 -11.20
CA GLY A 302 16.65 23.59 -10.99
C GLY A 302 15.61 22.52 -10.66
N THR A 303 14.58 22.93 -9.93
CA THR A 303 13.53 22.05 -9.42
C THR A 303 12.14 22.63 -9.61
N LEU A 304 11.14 21.76 -9.70
CA LEU A 304 9.75 22.07 -9.39
C LEU A 304 9.47 21.59 -7.97
N SER A 305 8.84 22.40 -7.12
CA SER A 305 8.70 22.10 -5.70
C SER A 305 7.33 22.41 -5.11
N ALA A 306 6.98 21.67 -4.06
CA ALA A 306 5.87 21.93 -3.15
C ALA A 306 6.38 21.88 -1.70
N PHE A 307 5.79 22.68 -0.81
CA PHE A 307 6.24 22.79 0.58
C PHE A 307 5.17 22.27 1.56
N GLY A 308 5.55 21.38 2.47
CA GLY A 308 4.67 20.88 3.54
C GLY A 308 3.74 19.75 3.07
N CYS A 309 4.32 18.69 2.50
CA CYS A 309 3.57 17.53 2.01
C CYS A 309 3.56 16.38 3.04
N GLN A 310 2.60 15.45 2.92
CA GLN A 310 2.56 14.27 3.79
C GLN A 310 2.02 13.04 3.05
N MET A 311 2.63 11.88 3.30
CA MET A 311 2.13 10.57 2.88
C MET A 311 2.03 9.62 4.07
N ARG A 312 1.15 8.61 3.99
CA ARG A 312 0.96 7.62 5.07
C ARG A 312 0.72 6.22 4.50
N PHE A 313 1.54 5.27 4.91
CA PHE A 313 1.55 3.90 4.43
C PHE A 313 1.20 2.93 5.56
N ASN A 314 0.28 2.00 5.31
CA ASN A 314 -0.11 0.95 6.26
C ASN A 314 0.84 -0.25 6.10
N LEU A 315 1.51 -0.67 7.18
CA LEU A 315 2.52 -1.74 7.17
C LEU A 315 1.97 -3.11 7.59
N ARG A 316 0.68 -3.22 7.94
CA ARG A 316 0.09 -4.44 8.53
C ARG A 316 -0.07 -5.59 7.53
N ARG A 317 -0.25 -5.27 6.24
CA ARG A 317 -0.59 -6.25 5.18
C ARG A 317 0.40 -6.29 4.02
N GLY A 318 1.25 -5.28 3.86
CA GLY A 318 2.23 -5.20 2.79
C GLY A 318 3.36 -4.23 3.16
N PHE A 319 4.39 -4.20 2.33
CA PHE A 319 5.57 -3.36 2.54
C PHE A 319 5.65 -2.30 1.42
N PRO A 320 5.68 -0.99 1.74
CA PRO A 320 5.54 0.08 0.76
C PRO A 320 6.82 0.29 -0.07
N LEU A 321 7.13 -0.69 -0.91
CA LEU A 321 8.17 -0.61 -1.94
C LEU A 321 7.49 -0.40 -3.28
N LEU A 322 7.75 0.76 -3.89
CA LEU A 322 7.08 1.17 -5.12
C LEU A 322 7.19 0.11 -6.21
N THR A 323 6.11 -0.02 -6.97
CA THR A 323 5.96 -0.99 -8.06
C THR A 323 5.91 -0.34 -9.43
N THR A 324 5.57 0.95 -9.52
CA THR A 324 5.57 1.71 -10.78
C THR A 324 6.97 1.93 -11.37
N LYS A 325 8.02 1.67 -10.58
CA LYS A 325 9.40 1.47 -11.04
C LYS A 325 10.14 0.55 -10.08
N ARG A 326 11.19 -0.11 -10.56
CA ARG A 326 12.07 -0.92 -9.70
C ARG A 326 12.87 -0.03 -8.74
N VAL A 327 12.74 -0.29 -7.44
CA VAL A 327 13.54 0.35 -6.38
C VAL A 327 14.71 -0.56 -6.01
N PHE A 328 15.88 0.04 -5.73
CA PHE A 328 17.10 -0.69 -5.39
C PHE A 328 17.07 -1.22 -3.95
N TRP A 329 16.31 -2.29 -3.71
CA TRP A 329 16.06 -2.88 -2.39
C TRP A 329 17.34 -3.22 -1.61
N ARG A 330 18.33 -3.84 -2.25
CA ARG A 330 19.59 -4.18 -1.57
C ARG A 330 20.31 -2.93 -1.06
N GLY A 331 20.28 -1.84 -1.81
CA GLY A 331 20.78 -0.54 -1.36
C GLY A 331 20.05 -0.06 -0.11
N VAL A 332 18.70 -0.12 -0.10
CA VAL A 332 17.87 0.29 1.05
C VAL A 332 18.27 -0.45 2.33
N VAL A 333 18.39 -1.78 2.24
CA VAL A 333 18.73 -2.62 3.38
C VAL A 333 20.14 -2.33 3.88
N GLU A 334 21.14 -2.33 2.99
CA GLU A 334 22.55 -2.17 3.37
C GLU A 334 22.84 -0.77 3.91
N GLU A 335 22.22 0.28 3.35
CA GLU A 335 22.35 1.65 3.87
C GLU A 335 21.73 1.77 5.26
N LEU A 336 20.53 1.20 5.46
CA LEU A 336 19.89 1.24 6.78
C LEU A 336 20.72 0.51 7.84
N LEU A 337 21.28 -0.67 7.51
CA LEU A 337 22.18 -1.39 8.41
C LEU A 337 23.47 -0.60 8.68
N TRP A 338 23.99 0.13 7.68
CA TRP A 338 25.12 1.03 7.84
C TRP A 338 24.80 2.20 8.78
N PHE A 339 23.62 2.82 8.65
CA PHE A 339 23.14 3.82 9.62
C PHE A 339 23.00 3.25 11.02
N ILE A 340 22.37 2.07 11.16
CA ILE A 340 22.20 1.40 12.46
C ILE A 340 23.58 1.17 13.08
N SER A 341 24.57 0.70 12.34
CA SER A 341 25.92 0.45 12.87
C SER A 341 26.68 1.69 13.36
N GLY A 342 26.17 2.90 13.10
CA GLY A 342 26.87 4.15 13.43
C GLY A 342 28.01 4.52 12.48
N SER A 343 28.26 3.71 11.45
CA SER A 343 29.36 3.91 10.50
C SER A 343 29.18 5.18 9.67
N THR A 344 30.29 5.86 9.40
CA THR A 344 30.40 7.05 8.54
C THR A 344 31.32 6.85 7.34
N ASN A 345 31.85 5.63 7.19
CA ASN A 345 32.75 5.26 6.10
C ASN A 345 31.95 4.72 4.89
N ALA A 346 31.92 5.49 3.80
CA ALA A 346 31.26 5.10 2.56
C ALA A 346 31.88 3.83 1.92
N LYS A 347 33.16 3.56 2.17
CA LYS A 347 33.87 2.39 1.62
C LYS A 347 33.26 1.07 2.10
N VAL A 348 32.61 1.05 3.27
CA VAL A 348 31.88 -0.14 3.78
C VAL A 348 30.73 -0.52 2.84
N LEU A 349 30.03 0.47 2.28
CA LEU A 349 28.98 0.26 1.29
C LEU A 349 29.58 -0.12 -0.07
N GLN A 350 30.66 0.55 -0.49
CA GLN A 350 31.36 0.25 -1.75
C GLN A 350 31.88 -1.19 -1.80
N GLN A 351 32.45 -1.70 -0.70
CA GLN A 351 32.91 -3.09 -0.58
C GLN A 351 31.78 -4.11 -0.79
N LYS A 352 30.53 -3.70 -0.55
CA LYS A 352 29.33 -4.50 -0.81
C LYS A 352 28.72 -4.24 -2.20
N GLY A 353 29.33 -3.38 -3.01
CA GLY A 353 28.83 -2.97 -4.33
C GLY A 353 27.66 -1.98 -4.26
N ILE A 354 27.58 -1.18 -3.18
CA ILE A 354 26.55 -0.16 -2.99
C ILE A 354 27.21 1.21 -3.11
N HIS A 355 26.87 1.95 -4.18
CA HIS A 355 27.56 3.16 -4.64
C HIS A 355 26.75 4.46 -4.46
N ILE A 356 25.71 4.43 -3.62
CA ILE A 356 24.75 5.55 -3.49
C ILE A 356 25.34 6.81 -2.81
N TRP A 357 26.50 6.68 -2.15
CA TRP A 357 27.20 7.76 -1.45
C TRP A 357 28.49 8.21 -2.16
N ASP A 358 28.85 7.59 -3.29
CA ASP A 358 30.17 7.77 -3.92
C ASP A 358 30.43 9.23 -4.32
N ASP A 359 29.47 9.87 -4.99
CA ASP A 359 29.62 11.26 -5.43
C ASP A 359 29.82 12.21 -4.24
N ASN A 360 29.09 12.00 -3.14
CA ASN A 360 29.18 12.82 -1.93
C ASN A 360 30.39 12.49 -1.05
N ALA A 361 31.06 11.36 -1.29
CA ALA A 361 32.22 10.91 -0.53
C ALA A 361 33.54 11.09 -1.32
N SER A 362 33.45 11.50 -2.59
CA SER A 362 34.59 11.70 -3.48
C SER A 362 35.53 12.79 -2.97
N ARG A 363 36.82 12.65 -3.30
CA ARG A 363 37.82 13.68 -2.97
C ARG A 363 37.42 15.06 -3.48
N GLU A 364 37.00 15.13 -4.74
CA GLU A 364 36.58 16.38 -5.39
C GLU A 364 35.42 17.05 -4.66
N PHE A 365 34.37 16.29 -4.30
CA PHE A 365 33.22 16.84 -3.59
C PHE A 365 33.60 17.32 -2.19
N LEU A 366 34.34 16.52 -1.42
CA LEU A 366 34.78 16.90 -0.08
C LEU A 366 35.65 18.18 -0.10
N ASP A 367 36.54 18.32 -1.09
CA ASP A 367 37.34 19.54 -1.28
C ASP A 367 36.45 20.75 -1.61
N SER A 368 35.46 20.56 -2.49
CA SER A 368 34.55 21.62 -2.92
C SER A 368 33.71 22.23 -1.78
N ILE A 369 33.47 21.45 -0.72
CA ILE A 369 32.72 21.90 0.47
C ILE A 369 33.64 22.25 1.66
N GLY A 370 34.97 22.28 1.45
CA GLY A 370 35.95 22.73 2.44
C GLY A 370 36.33 21.69 3.49
N LEU A 371 36.18 20.40 3.18
CA LEU A 371 36.57 19.27 4.03
C LEU A 371 37.83 18.57 3.47
N SER A 372 38.86 19.36 3.12
CA SER A 372 40.06 18.87 2.43
C SER A 372 40.96 17.99 3.31
N GLU A 373 40.85 18.12 4.62
CA GLU A 373 41.57 17.31 5.61
C GLU A 373 40.96 15.92 5.85
N ARG A 374 39.73 15.66 5.38
CA ARG A 374 39.07 14.36 5.53
C ARG A 374 39.68 13.33 4.59
N GLU A 375 39.63 12.05 4.94
CA GLU A 375 39.94 10.99 3.96
C GLU A 375 38.79 10.84 2.96
N GLU A 376 39.10 10.52 1.70
CA GLU A 376 38.05 10.12 0.74
C GLU A 376 37.26 8.92 1.30
N GLY A 377 35.92 9.01 1.24
CA GLY A 377 35.03 8.05 1.90
C GLY A 377 34.52 8.47 3.29
N ASP A 378 35.15 9.46 3.95
CA ASP A 378 34.73 9.95 5.27
C ASP A 378 33.62 11.00 5.12
N LEU A 379 32.37 10.59 5.38
CA LEU A 379 31.21 11.46 5.25
C LEU A 379 31.02 12.40 6.45
N GLY A 380 31.86 12.30 7.49
CA GLY A 380 31.70 13.02 8.74
C GLY A 380 30.56 12.47 9.62
N PRO A 381 30.17 13.21 10.68
CA PRO A 381 29.19 12.75 11.66
C PRO A 381 27.74 12.83 11.14
N VAL A 382 27.46 12.11 10.05
CA VAL A 382 26.14 12.03 9.38
C VAL A 382 25.17 11.12 10.15
N TYR A 383 24.06 10.72 9.52
CA TYR A 383 22.93 9.97 10.08
C TYR A 383 23.29 8.96 11.16
N GLY A 384 23.97 7.87 10.82
CA GLY A 384 24.25 6.76 11.75
C GLY A 384 25.05 7.21 12.97
N PHE A 385 26.05 8.06 12.76
CA PHE A 385 26.82 8.65 13.85
C PHE A 385 25.91 9.42 14.82
N GLN A 386 25.02 10.26 14.30
CA GLN A 386 24.07 10.98 15.15
C GLN A 386 23.08 10.03 15.83
N TRP A 387 22.73 8.89 15.23
CA TRP A 387 21.83 7.91 15.85
C TRP A 387 22.47 7.18 17.04
N ARG A 388 23.76 6.84 16.95
CA ARG A 388 24.46 6.02 17.95
C ARG A 388 25.35 6.82 18.91
N HIS A 389 25.77 8.01 18.50
CA HIS A 389 26.80 8.82 19.16
C HIS A 389 26.45 10.31 19.20
N PHE A 390 25.17 10.66 19.38
CA PHE A 390 24.74 12.06 19.33
C PHE A 390 25.50 12.92 20.34
N GLY A 391 26.12 14.00 19.87
CA GLY A 391 26.91 14.92 20.70
C GLY A 391 28.34 14.44 21.02
N ALA A 392 28.77 13.28 20.54
CA ALA A 392 30.18 12.88 20.58
C ALA A 392 31.03 13.76 19.65
N LYS A 393 32.28 14.03 20.03
CA LYS A 393 33.20 14.79 19.19
C LYS A 393 33.71 13.91 18.05
N TYR A 394 33.30 14.20 16.82
CA TYR A 394 33.81 13.49 15.65
C TYR A 394 35.32 13.71 15.46
N THR A 395 36.04 12.64 15.13
CA THR A 395 37.46 12.68 14.77
C THR A 395 37.66 12.29 13.31
N ASN A 396 37.42 11.03 12.97
CA ASN A 396 37.42 10.48 11.61
C ASN A 396 36.57 9.19 11.54
N MET A 397 36.40 8.63 10.35
CA MET A 397 35.60 7.44 10.12
C MET A 397 36.18 6.12 10.68
N HIS A 398 37.42 6.13 11.18
CA HIS A 398 38.10 4.97 11.78
C HIS A 398 38.11 4.99 13.31
N GLY A 399 37.62 6.09 13.92
CA GLY A 399 37.59 6.25 15.36
C GLY A 399 36.62 5.27 16.04
N ASP A 400 37.00 4.81 17.24
CA ASP A 400 36.07 4.07 18.11
C ASP A 400 35.25 5.07 18.94
N TYR A 401 33.95 5.13 18.64
CA TYR A 401 32.99 5.98 19.33
C TYR A 401 32.13 5.23 20.36
N ALA A 402 32.48 3.98 20.68
CA ALA A 402 31.77 3.21 21.69
C ALA A 402 31.67 3.99 23.01
N ASN A 403 30.46 4.03 23.58
CA ASN A 403 30.12 4.74 24.81
C ASN A 403 30.35 6.27 24.77
N GLN A 404 30.51 6.87 23.59
CA GLN A 404 30.55 8.32 23.42
C GLN A 404 29.21 8.85 22.91
N GLY A 405 28.82 10.03 23.42
CA GLY A 405 27.55 10.65 23.07
C GLY A 405 26.34 9.88 23.59
N LEU A 406 25.16 10.17 23.02
CA LEU A 406 23.91 9.49 23.32
C LEU A 406 23.56 8.50 22.19
N ASP A 407 23.39 7.22 22.55
CA ASP A 407 22.80 6.21 21.65
C ASP A 407 21.27 6.36 21.66
N GLN A 408 20.78 7.20 20.74
CA GLN A 408 19.37 7.49 20.58
C GLN A 408 18.59 6.26 20.09
N LEU A 409 19.20 5.40 19.25
CA LEU A 409 18.52 4.22 18.71
C LEU A 409 18.22 3.21 19.83
N LEU A 410 19.19 2.95 20.71
CA LEU A 410 18.97 2.09 21.87
C LEU A 410 18.01 2.72 22.88
N ASP A 411 18.07 4.03 23.12
CA ASP A 411 17.10 4.73 23.97
C ASP A 411 15.66 4.62 23.44
N VAL A 412 15.47 4.77 22.12
CA VAL A 412 14.18 4.55 21.45
C VAL A 412 13.67 3.12 21.67
N ILE A 413 14.51 2.11 21.43
CA ILE A 413 14.14 0.70 21.61
C ILE A 413 13.79 0.41 23.08
N ASN A 414 14.59 0.94 24.01
CA ASN A 414 14.37 0.81 25.45
C ASN A 414 13.01 1.41 25.85
N LYS A 415 12.71 2.64 25.42
CA LYS A 415 11.42 3.29 25.68
C LYS A 415 10.26 2.50 25.09
N ILE A 416 10.38 1.98 23.86
CA ILE A 416 9.31 1.16 23.25
C ILE A 416 9.04 -0.10 24.08
N LYS A 417 10.08 -0.75 24.61
CA LYS A 417 9.94 -1.97 25.42
C LYS A 417 9.39 -1.71 26.82
N HIS A 418 9.81 -0.61 27.45
CA HIS A 418 9.64 -0.42 28.90
C HIS A 418 8.75 0.77 29.28
N ASN A 419 8.54 1.72 28.37
CA ASN A 419 7.67 2.88 28.56
C ASN A 419 6.94 3.26 27.25
N PRO A 420 6.11 2.35 26.67
CA PRO A 420 5.56 2.51 25.32
C PRO A 420 4.63 3.73 25.15
N ASP A 421 4.03 4.22 26.24
CA ASP A 421 3.17 5.43 26.23
C ASP A 421 3.97 6.75 26.27
N ASP A 422 5.31 6.68 26.31
CA ASP A 422 6.17 7.86 26.26
C ASP A 422 5.94 8.63 24.95
N ARG A 423 5.78 9.95 25.07
CA ARG A 423 5.59 10.85 23.93
C ARG A 423 6.91 11.38 23.35
N ARG A 424 8.04 10.93 23.88
CA ARG A 424 9.42 11.38 23.59
C ARG A 424 10.28 10.26 23.01
N ILE A 425 9.64 9.30 22.32
CA ILE A 425 10.33 8.25 21.56
C ILE A 425 10.75 8.85 20.21
N ILE A 426 11.89 9.53 20.21
CA ILE A 426 12.36 10.35 19.08
C ILE A 426 13.81 9.98 18.75
N LEU A 427 14.11 9.93 17.46
CA LEU A 427 15.45 9.72 16.89
C LEU A 427 15.78 10.92 15.99
N SER A 428 16.87 11.64 16.24
CA SER A 428 17.26 12.82 15.43
C SER A 428 18.66 12.69 14.85
N ALA A 429 18.79 12.92 13.55
CA ALA A 429 20.06 13.14 12.87
C ALA A 429 20.45 14.64 12.80
N TRP A 430 19.54 15.55 13.14
CA TRP A 430 19.80 16.99 13.00
C TRP A 430 20.55 17.56 14.21
N ASN A 431 21.86 17.73 14.07
CA ASN A 431 22.72 18.37 15.05
C ASN A 431 23.32 19.68 14.48
N PRO A 432 22.79 20.86 14.86
CA PRO A 432 23.29 22.15 14.38
C PRO A 432 24.78 22.40 14.60
N ALA A 433 25.38 21.85 15.66
CA ALA A 433 26.79 22.03 15.97
C ALA A 433 27.70 21.29 14.98
N ASP A 434 27.23 20.17 14.44
CA ASP A 434 28.02 19.29 13.57
C ASP A 434 27.73 19.47 12.08
N LEU A 435 26.74 20.29 11.68
CA LEU A 435 26.33 20.41 10.26
C LEU A 435 27.48 20.76 9.31
N LYS A 436 28.43 21.58 9.77
CA LYS A 436 29.61 21.98 8.97
C LYS A 436 30.66 20.86 8.84
N LEU A 437 30.54 19.81 9.64
CA LEU A 437 31.44 18.65 9.63
C LEU A 437 30.92 17.54 8.70
N MET A 438 29.66 17.62 8.27
CA MET A 438 29.00 16.59 7.47
C MET A 438 29.22 16.85 5.98
N ALA A 439 29.56 15.81 5.22
CA ALA A 439 29.63 15.89 3.77
C ALA A 439 28.28 16.30 3.16
N LEU A 440 27.18 15.78 3.72
CA LEU A 440 25.83 16.18 3.36
C LEU A 440 24.95 16.31 4.61
N PRO A 441 24.36 17.49 4.89
CA PRO A 441 23.43 17.65 5.99
C PRO A 441 22.22 16.69 5.87
N PRO A 442 21.76 16.04 6.96
CA PRO A 442 20.70 15.05 6.92
C PRO A 442 19.43 15.53 6.23
N CYS A 443 18.93 14.76 5.25
CA CYS A 443 17.68 15.03 4.56
C CYS A 443 16.48 14.61 5.43
N HIS A 444 16.46 13.36 5.88
CA HIS A 444 15.52 12.85 6.89
C HIS A 444 16.06 13.17 8.28
N MET A 445 15.51 14.22 8.87
CA MET A 445 16.09 14.89 10.05
C MET A 445 15.77 14.18 11.35
N PHE A 446 14.52 13.78 11.54
CA PHE A 446 14.10 13.09 12.75
C PHE A 446 12.90 12.17 12.49
N ALA A 447 12.76 11.16 13.33
CA ALA A 447 11.61 10.28 13.38
C ALA A 447 11.06 10.20 14.80
N GLN A 448 9.74 10.18 14.91
CA GLN A 448 9.01 9.92 16.14
C GLN A 448 8.28 8.58 16.03
N PHE A 449 8.38 7.78 17.08
CA PHE A 449 7.68 6.50 17.18
C PHE A 449 6.47 6.62 18.10
N TYR A 450 5.47 5.78 17.84
CA TYR A 450 4.21 5.76 18.58
C TYR A 450 3.76 4.31 18.76
N VAL A 451 3.58 3.89 20.02
CA VAL A 451 3.05 2.57 20.35
C VAL A 451 1.59 2.71 20.74
N ALA A 452 0.71 1.92 20.11
CA ALA A 452 -0.69 1.83 20.49
C ALA A 452 -1.29 0.49 20.05
N ASN A 453 -2.13 -0.10 20.90
CA ASN A 453 -2.87 -1.34 20.60
C ASN A 453 -1.97 -2.50 20.11
N GLY A 454 -0.77 -2.64 20.69
CA GLY A 454 0.21 -3.65 20.30
C GLY A 454 0.92 -3.37 18.97
N GLU A 455 0.77 -2.16 18.41
CA GLU A 455 1.36 -1.75 17.14
C GLU A 455 2.39 -0.63 17.31
N LEU A 456 3.45 -0.65 16.50
CA LEU A 456 4.46 0.40 16.41
C LEU A 456 4.29 1.18 15.10
N SER A 457 4.07 2.48 15.20
CA SER A 457 4.06 3.41 14.06
C SER A 457 5.25 4.36 14.11
N CYS A 458 5.64 4.89 12.96
CA CYS A 458 6.73 5.85 12.81
C CYS A 458 6.28 7.03 11.95
N GLN A 459 6.54 8.25 12.42
CA GLN A 459 6.47 9.46 11.61
C GLN A 459 7.87 10.02 11.40
N MET A 460 8.30 10.16 10.15
CA MET A 460 9.60 10.74 9.79
C MET A 460 9.40 12.10 9.11
N TYR A 461 10.19 13.10 9.53
CA TYR A 461 10.26 14.40 8.87
C TYR A 461 11.51 14.52 7.98
N GLN A 462 11.29 14.80 6.70
CA GLN A 462 12.33 15.01 5.71
C GLN A 462 12.30 16.45 5.21
N ARG A 463 13.34 17.25 5.51
CA ARG A 463 13.38 18.67 5.12
C ARG A 463 13.44 18.89 3.61
N SER A 464 14.03 17.96 2.89
CA SER A 464 14.31 18.06 1.45
C SER A 464 14.22 16.67 0.84
N ALA A 465 13.34 16.52 -0.15
CA ALA A 465 12.89 15.24 -0.65
C ALA A 465 12.86 15.24 -2.17
N ASP A 466 13.89 14.63 -2.77
CA ASP A 466 13.89 14.32 -4.19
C ASP A 466 12.86 13.22 -4.47
N MET A 467 11.77 13.62 -5.12
CA MET A 467 10.67 12.73 -5.47
C MET A 467 11.07 11.72 -6.55
N GLY A 468 12.11 11.98 -7.33
CA GLY A 468 12.67 11.11 -8.35
C GLY A 468 13.39 9.91 -7.75
N LEU A 469 14.47 10.15 -7.00
CA LEU A 469 15.34 9.09 -6.49
C LEU A 469 15.16 8.84 -4.98
N GLY A 470 15.24 9.91 -4.18
CA GLY A 470 15.32 9.81 -2.72
C GLY A 470 14.05 9.26 -2.06
N VAL A 471 12.88 9.84 -2.36
CA VAL A 471 11.63 9.49 -1.68
C VAL A 471 11.26 8.00 -1.76
N PRO A 472 11.29 7.33 -2.92
CA PRO A 472 11.05 5.88 -2.98
C PRO A 472 11.98 5.08 -2.06
N PHE A 473 13.24 5.50 -1.94
CA PHE A 473 14.23 4.88 -1.07
C PHE A 473 13.93 5.15 0.42
N ASN A 474 13.59 6.40 0.76
CA ASN A 474 13.30 6.82 2.14
C ASN A 474 12.00 6.20 2.69
N ILE A 475 10.97 6.03 1.83
CA ILE A 475 9.74 5.31 2.21
C ILE A 475 10.09 3.88 2.64
N ALA A 476 10.85 3.16 1.81
CA ALA A 476 11.24 1.79 2.11
C ALA A 476 12.17 1.69 3.32
N SER A 477 13.13 2.61 3.46
CA SER A 477 14.11 2.62 4.57
C SER A 477 13.45 2.79 5.94
N TYR A 478 12.59 3.80 6.11
CA TYR A 478 11.94 4.03 7.41
C TYR A 478 10.77 3.07 7.67
N ALA A 479 10.10 2.56 6.63
CA ALA A 479 9.18 1.42 6.79
C ALA A 479 9.93 0.18 7.30
N LEU A 480 11.12 -0.11 6.75
CA LEU A 480 11.96 -1.22 7.20
C LEU A 480 12.43 -1.03 8.64
N LEU A 481 12.93 0.16 8.99
CA LEU A 481 13.33 0.48 10.37
C LEU A 481 12.17 0.26 11.35
N THR A 482 10.97 0.70 10.99
CA THR A 482 9.76 0.50 11.80
C THR A 482 9.46 -0.98 11.98
N CYS A 483 9.53 -1.77 10.89
CA CYS A 483 9.33 -3.21 10.95
C CYS A 483 10.40 -3.93 11.79
N MET A 484 11.67 -3.51 11.71
CA MET A 484 12.77 -4.06 12.51
C MET A 484 12.57 -3.80 13.99
N ILE A 485 12.26 -2.56 14.38
CA ILE A 485 12.04 -2.19 15.78
C ILE A 485 10.78 -2.88 16.31
N ALA A 486 9.69 -2.91 15.54
CA ALA A 486 8.48 -3.63 15.92
C ALA A 486 8.79 -5.11 16.19
N HIS A 487 9.57 -5.75 15.31
CA HIS A 487 9.96 -7.15 15.44
C HIS A 487 10.71 -7.46 16.74
N ILE A 488 11.76 -6.70 17.07
CA ILE A 488 12.58 -6.93 18.27
C ILE A 488 11.90 -6.48 19.57
N CYS A 489 10.84 -5.70 19.47
CA CYS A 489 9.99 -5.27 20.58
C CYS A 489 8.69 -6.08 20.69
N GLU A 490 8.53 -7.13 19.87
CA GLU A 490 7.34 -8.02 19.88
C GLU A 490 6.02 -7.28 19.60
N LEU A 491 6.08 -6.24 18.78
CA LEU A 491 4.95 -5.44 18.32
C LEU A 491 4.62 -5.74 16.84
N VAL A 492 3.40 -5.40 16.44
CA VAL A 492 2.99 -5.44 15.03
C VAL A 492 3.37 -4.12 14.34
N PRO A 493 3.92 -4.12 13.11
CA PRO A 493 4.11 -2.89 12.36
C PRO A 493 2.77 -2.18 12.08
N GLY A 494 2.65 -0.93 12.50
CA GLY A 494 1.47 -0.07 12.33
C GLY A 494 1.54 0.74 11.04
N ASP A 495 1.72 2.05 11.17
CA ASP A 495 1.80 2.98 10.04
C ASP A 495 3.17 3.64 9.93
N PHE A 496 3.58 3.91 8.69
CA PHE A 496 4.68 4.83 8.37
C PHE A 496 4.12 6.12 7.81
N ILE A 497 4.41 7.26 8.45
CA ILE A 497 4.01 8.60 8.03
C ILE A 497 5.26 9.34 7.56
N HIS A 498 5.24 9.85 6.33
CA HIS A 498 6.32 10.62 5.74
C HIS A 498 5.90 12.08 5.62
N ALA A 499 6.37 12.91 6.54
CA ALA A 499 6.19 14.35 6.52
C ALA A 499 7.36 15.00 5.76
N ILE A 500 7.07 15.85 4.79
CA ILE A 500 8.06 16.41 3.87
C ILE A 500 8.01 17.93 3.95
N GLY A 501 9.17 18.55 4.14
CA GLY A 501 9.38 19.99 3.99
C GLY A 501 9.32 20.37 2.51
N ASP A 502 10.48 20.50 1.86
CA ASP A 502 10.59 20.77 0.43
C ASP A 502 10.54 19.46 -0.37
N ALA A 503 9.38 19.15 -0.93
CA ALA A 503 9.18 18.06 -1.88
C ALA A 503 9.47 18.58 -3.29
N HIS A 504 10.41 17.98 -4.00
CA HIS A 504 10.81 18.50 -5.30
C HIS A 504 11.08 17.43 -6.35
N VAL A 505 10.93 17.84 -7.60
CA VAL A 505 11.30 17.11 -8.80
C VAL A 505 12.37 17.93 -9.51
N TYR A 506 13.55 17.36 -9.73
CA TYR A 506 14.56 17.97 -10.59
C TYR A 506 14.03 18.12 -12.02
N GLN A 507 14.37 19.20 -12.69
CA GLN A 507 13.92 19.42 -14.08
C GLN A 507 14.32 18.27 -15.01
N THR A 508 15.49 17.69 -14.79
CA THR A 508 16.00 16.52 -15.53
C THR A 508 15.21 15.24 -15.28
N HIS A 509 14.40 15.17 -14.22
CA HIS A 509 13.60 14.00 -13.86
C HIS A 509 12.14 14.11 -14.29
N VAL A 510 11.68 15.27 -14.78
CA VAL A 510 10.27 15.47 -15.18
C VAL A 510 9.83 14.44 -16.21
N ARG A 511 10.60 14.24 -17.29
CA ARG A 511 10.26 13.27 -18.34
C ARG A 511 10.28 11.81 -17.83
N PRO A 512 11.34 11.33 -17.16
CA PRO A 512 11.33 10.00 -16.52
C PRO A 512 10.15 9.78 -15.56
N LEU A 513 9.76 10.80 -14.79
CA LEU A 513 8.62 10.70 -13.88
C LEU A 513 7.28 10.72 -14.62
N GLN A 514 7.15 11.46 -15.73
CA GLN A 514 5.99 11.35 -16.62
C GLN A 514 5.88 9.93 -17.19
N GLU A 515 6.98 9.29 -17.58
CA GLU A 515 6.98 7.88 -17.99
C GLU A 515 6.51 6.97 -16.84
N GLN A 516 7.00 7.19 -15.61
CA GLN A 516 6.54 6.46 -14.42
C GLN A 516 5.03 6.60 -14.16
N LEU A 517 4.46 7.79 -14.36
CA LEU A 517 3.03 8.06 -14.13
C LEU A 517 2.10 7.28 -15.08
N HIS A 518 2.60 6.73 -16.18
CA HIS A 518 1.82 5.85 -17.06
C HIS A 518 1.78 4.39 -16.56
N ASN A 519 2.69 4.01 -15.66
CA ASN A 519 2.71 2.67 -15.10
C ASN A 519 1.63 2.53 -14.03
N LEU A 520 0.71 1.58 -14.21
CA LEU A 520 -0.26 1.25 -13.16
C LEU A 520 0.44 0.57 -11.98
N PRO A 521 0.12 0.93 -10.72
CA PRO A 521 0.60 0.21 -9.55
C PRO A 521 0.22 -1.28 -9.60
N LYS A 522 1.07 -2.09 -9.00
CA LYS A 522 0.83 -3.51 -8.70
C LYS A 522 0.79 -3.68 -7.18
N PRO A 523 0.26 -4.80 -6.64
CA PRO A 523 0.29 -5.07 -5.22
C PRO A 523 1.69 -4.89 -4.64
N PHE A 524 1.77 -4.25 -3.48
CA PHE A 524 3.02 -4.14 -2.74
C PHE A 524 3.53 -5.53 -2.31
N PRO A 525 4.86 -5.72 -2.23
CA PRO A 525 5.42 -6.98 -1.76
C PRO A 525 5.15 -7.21 -0.28
N THR A 526 5.30 -8.45 0.17
CA THR A 526 5.31 -8.79 1.60
C THR A 526 6.75 -8.87 2.11
N LEU A 527 7.07 -8.15 3.18
CA LEU A 527 8.36 -8.26 3.87
C LEU A 527 8.33 -9.44 4.86
N LYS A 528 9.29 -10.36 4.72
CA LYS A 528 9.60 -11.39 5.72
C LYS A 528 10.92 -11.07 6.39
N ILE A 529 10.90 -10.98 7.72
CA ILE A 529 12.06 -10.79 8.59
C ILE A 529 12.43 -12.13 9.22
N ASN A 530 13.72 -12.43 9.35
CA ASN A 530 14.20 -13.62 10.06
C ASN A 530 13.73 -13.60 11.54
N PRO A 531 12.86 -14.55 11.97
CA PRO A 531 12.25 -14.51 13.29
C PRO A 531 13.22 -14.77 14.45
N LYS A 532 14.44 -15.23 14.15
CA LYS A 532 15.47 -15.53 15.15
C LYS A 532 16.23 -14.28 15.62
N LYS A 533 16.13 -13.16 14.91
CA LYS A 533 16.87 -11.93 15.21
C LYS A 533 16.12 -11.13 16.28
N LYS A 534 16.73 -10.94 17.44
CA LYS A 534 16.09 -10.29 18.61
C LYS A 534 16.77 -8.99 19.03
N ASP A 535 17.81 -8.61 18.31
CA ASP A 535 18.64 -7.46 18.59
C ASP A 535 18.87 -6.65 17.30
N ILE A 536 18.83 -5.32 17.42
CA ILE A 536 18.88 -4.41 16.27
C ILE A 536 20.22 -4.48 15.53
N ASP A 537 21.31 -4.74 16.26
CA ASP A 537 22.68 -4.82 15.73
C ASP A 537 22.99 -6.20 15.14
N SER A 538 22.15 -7.19 15.41
CA SER A 538 22.32 -8.56 14.90
C SER A 538 21.88 -8.76 13.44
N PHE A 539 21.13 -7.82 12.86
CA PHE A 539 20.56 -7.98 11.52
C PHE A 539 21.62 -7.91 10.41
N VAL A 540 21.47 -8.77 9.40
CA VAL A 540 22.22 -8.73 8.15
C VAL A 540 21.27 -8.71 6.95
N ALA A 541 21.75 -8.34 5.77
CA ALA A 541 20.87 -8.16 4.60
C ALA A 541 20.06 -9.40 4.22
N THR A 542 20.59 -10.60 4.44
CA THR A 542 19.91 -11.88 4.15
C THR A 542 18.76 -12.21 5.12
N ASP A 543 18.62 -11.46 6.21
CA ASP A 543 17.49 -11.60 7.14
C ASP A 543 16.19 -10.98 6.60
N PHE A 544 16.25 -10.25 5.49
CA PHE A 544 15.11 -9.57 4.89
C PHE A 544 14.78 -10.14 3.51
N LYS A 545 13.58 -10.69 3.36
CA LYS A 545 13.10 -11.25 2.09
C LYS A 545 11.82 -10.56 1.65
N LEU A 546 11.82 -10.03 0.43
CA LEU A 546 10.60 -9.55 -0.22
C LEU A 546 9.95 -10.69 -0.98
N ILE A 547 8.69 -10.96 -0.66
CA ILE A 547 7.87 -11.96 -1.34
C ILE A 547 6.99 -11.24 -2.35
N ASP A 548 6.99 -11.77 -3.58
CA ASP A 548 6.19 -11.30 -4.71
C ASP A 548 6.43 -9.82 -5.10
N TYR A 549 7.68 -9.34 -5.04
CA TYR A 549 8.03 -8.03 -5.59
C TYR A 549 8.19 -8.08 -7.12
N ASP A 550 7.15 -7.69 -7.86
CA ASP A 550 7.13 -7.64 -9.33
C ASP A 550 6.91 -6.20 -9.85
N PRO A 551 7.88 -5.28 -9.67
CA PRO A 551 7.74 -3.91 -10.15
C PRO A 551 7.81 -3.85 -11.68
N HIS A 552 7.36 -2.73 -12.24
CA HIS A 552 7.75 -2.29 -13.58
C HIS A 552 9.27 -2.12 -13.68
N GLN A 553 9.76 -1.93 -14.91
CA GLN A 553 11.19 -1.82 -15.16
C GLN A 553 11.82 -0.62 -14.45
N LYS A 554 13.15 -0.67 -14.32
CA LYS A 554 13.93 0.47 -13.82
C LYS A 554 13.73 1.65 -14.76
N ILE A 555 13.53 2.83 -14.20
CA ILE A 555 13.53 4.11 -14.92
C ILE A 555 14.81 4.84 -14.51
N GLU A 556 15.67 5.13 -15.48
CA GLU A 556 16.95 5.77 -15.21
C GLU A 556 16.76 7.26 -14.89
N MET A 557 17.33 7.69 -13.77
CA MET A 557 17.38 9.09 -13.34
C MET A 557 18.78 9.33 -12.76
N LYS A 558 19.48 10.34 -13.26
CA LYS A 558 20.82 10.70 -12.75
C LYS A 558 20.68 11.51 -11.48
N MET A 559 21.52 11.23 -10.47
CA MET A 559 21.59 12.05 -9.27
C MET A 559 22.12 13.45 -9.61
N ALA A 560 21.57 14.48 -8.94
CA ALA A 560 22.10 15.83 -9.03
C ALA A 560 23.13 16.04 -7.89
N VAL A 561 24.37 16.38 -8.25
CA VAL A 561 25.50 16.51 -7.31
C VAL A 561 25.76 17.96 -6.96
#